data_AF-A0A9W7FN67-F1
#
_entry.id   AF-A0A9W7FN67-F1
#
_cell.length_a   1.000
_cell.length_b   1.000
_cell.length_c   1.000
_cell.angle_alpha   90.00
_cell.angle_beta   90.00
_cell.angle_gamma   90.00
#
_symmetry.space_group_name_H-M   'P 1'
#
loop_
_entity.id
_entity.type
_entity.pdbx_description
1 polymer ?
#
loop_
_entity_poly.entity_id
_entity_poly.type
_entity_poly.pdbx_seq_one_letter_code
_entity_poly.pdbx_strand_id
1 'polypeptide(L)'
;MISLRKALLNLILAQVACALLQGKGEPFRKQPFRARRALNPIASSSSSSRESLEPRKTDLRFGQIASTPFVLFDAISKGSLKREEVKTNDIIIAGNEIPQFNLYRYQSYVLTRVYYQGMDAKENKVVRLDVDELDAEVPEIAAEIGGKWQKYLALYSPNYHKASGPVVVTEEEMRIVSLKEEILSSTVLAMPGLFWLWLAYKFWLYGQ
;
A
#
# COMPACT_ATOMS: atom_id res chain seq x y z
N MET A 1 19.50 23.13 35.76
CA MET A 1 18.46 22.78 34.77
C MET A 1 18.87 22.89 33.29
N ILE A 2 19.91 23.66 32.91
CA ILE A 2 20.38 23.77 31.50
C ILE A 2 21.04 22.47 30.98
N SER A 3 21.57 21.64 31.88
CA SER A 3 22.30 20.40 31.55
C SER A 3 21.40 19.28 30.99
N LEU A 4 20.16 19.14 31.50
CA LEU A 4 19.25 18.08 31.08
C LEU A 4 18.71 18.31 29.65
N ARG A 5 18.42 19.57 29.29
CA ARG A 5 17.96 19.94 27.95
C ARG A 5 19.04 19.70 26.89
N LYS A 6 20.31 19.98 27.22
CA LYS A 6 21.45 19.69 26.33
C LYS A 6 21.68 18.18 26.18
N ALA A 7 21.55 17.42 27.25
CA ALA A 7 21.68 15.96 27.20
C ALA A 7 20.61 15.30 26.32
N LEU A 8 19.35 15.76 26.40
CA LEU A 8 18.24 15.22 25.63
C LEU A 8 18.35 15.59 24.13
N LEU A 9 18.81 16.80 23.83
CA LEU A 9 19.04 17.25 22.45
C LEU A 9 20.23 16.54 21.81
N ASN A 10 21.29 16.26 22.58
CA ASN A 10 22.42 15.46 22.13
C ASN A 10 22.05 13.98 21.92
N LEU A 11 21.14 13.43 22.74
CA LEU A 11 20.65 12.06 22.57
C LEU A 11 19.83 11.91 21.27
N ILE A 12 18.96 12.89 20.98
CA ILE A 12 18.17 12.92 19.75
C ILE A 12 19.09 13.08 18.53
N LEU A 13 20.07 13.99 18.59
CA LEU A 13 21.07 14.16 17.51
C LEU A 13 21.92 12.90 17.29
N ALA A 14 22.29 12.19 18.35
CA ALA A 14 23.05 10.94 18.24
C ALA A 14 22.21 9.82 17.59
N GLN A 15 20.92 9.71 17.91
CA GLN A 15 20.04 8.72 17.27
C GLN A 15 19.81 9.04 15.78
N VAL A 16 19.66 10.32 15.42
CA VAL A 16 19.52 10.75 14.02
C VAL A 16 20.82 10.51 13.23
N ALA A 17 21.99 10.80 13.81
CA ALA A 17 23.28 10.56 13.16
C ALA A 17 23.58 9.06 13.00
N CYS A 18 23.19 8.22 13.97
CA CYS A 18 23.38 6.78 13.89
C CYS A 18 22.47 6.15 12.80
N ALA A 19 21.29 6.71 12.57
CA ALA A 19 20.38 6.30 11.48
C ALA A 19 20.91 6.70 10.09
N LEU A 20 21.59 7.86 9.97
CA LEU A 20 22.18 8.33 8.71
C LEU A 20 23.39 7.49 8.26
N LEU A 21 24.12 6.87 9.20
CA LEU A 21 25.32 6.08 8.89
C LEU A 21 25.03 4.63 8.48
N GLN A 22 23.82 4.10 8.72
CA GLN A 22 23.44 2.74 8.35
C GLN A 22 22.82 2.61 6.95
N GLY A 23 22.61 3.73 6.23
CA GLY A 23 21.95 3.78 4.93
C GLY A 23 22.84 3.56 3.69
N LYS A 24 23.85 2.67 3.75
CA LYS A 24 24.68 2.32 2.57
C LYS A 24 24.53 0.85 2.17
N GLY A 25 23.92 0.61 1.00
CA GLY A 25 23.92 -0.63 0.22
C GLY A 25 22.61 -1.41 0.32
N GLU A 26 21.90 -1.80 -0.76
CA GLU A 26 22.39 -2.26 -2.06
C GLU A 26 21.51 -1.84 -3.26
N PRO A 27 22.06 -1.79 -4.49
CA PRO A 27 21.27 -1.62 -5.71
C PRO A 27 20.36 -2.83 -5.95
N PHE A 28 19.05 -2.56 -6.07
CA PHE A 28 18.01 -3.57 -6.30
C PHE A 28 18.23 -4.30 -7.64
N ARG A 29 18.64 -5.57 -7.54
CA ARG A 29 18.87 -6.45 -8.68
C ARG A 29 17.53 -6.87 -9.28
N LYS A 30 17.24 -6.42 -10.52
CA LYS A 30 16.06 -6.83 -11.30
C LYS A 30 16.03 -8.35 -11.42
N GLN A 31 15.12 -9.02 -10.72
CA GLN A 31 14.92 -10.47 -10.84
C GLN A 31 14.06 -10.78 -12.08
N PRO A 32 14.35 -11.88 -12.81
CA PRO A 32 13.53 -12.32 -13.93
C PRO A 32 12.15 -12.78 -13.44
N PHE A 33 11.12 -12.23 -14.08
CA PHE A 33 9.71 -12.42 -13.80
C PHE A 33 9.25 -13.85 -14.11
N ARG A 34 8.78 -14.58 -13.09
CA ARG A 34 8.06 -15.86 -13.26
C ARG A 34 6.72 -15.78 -12.54
N ALA A 35 5.77 -15.03 -13.11
CA ALA A 35 4.40 -14.98 -12.59
C ALA A 35 3.71 -16.34 -12.76
N ARG A 36 3.21 -16.90 -11.66
CA ARG A 36 2.19 -17.94 -11.72
C ARG A 36 0.85 -17.26 -11.95
N ARG A 37 0.31 -17.39 -13.16
CA ARG A 37 -1.08 -17.08 -13.46
C ARG A 37 -1.92 -18.17 -12.80
N ALA A 38 -2.97 -17.79 -12.06
CA ALA A 38 -4.03 -18.72 -11.71
C ALA A 38 -4.61 -19.27 -13.02
N LEU A 39 -4.41 -20.56 -13.25
CA LEU A 39 -5.15 -21.32 -14.25
C LEU A 39 -6.52 -21.58 -13.63
N ASN A 40 -7.58 -21.00 -14.21
CA ASN A 40 -8.95 -21.38 -13.90
C ASN A 40 -9.20 -22.81 -14.42
N PRO A 41 -9.64 -23.77 -13.58
CA PRO A 41 -10.48 -24.85 -14.07
C PRO A 41 -11.94 -24.38 -14.06
N ILE A 42 -12.58 -24.44 -15.22
CA ILE A 42 -14.01 -24.26 -15.40
C ILE A 42 -14.75 -25.48 -14.82
N ALA A 43 -15.83 -25.20 -14.06
CA ALA A 43 -16.87 -26.11 -13.55
C ALA A 43 -16.47 -27.02 -12.35
N SER A 44 -17.25 -27.20 -11.29
CA SER A 44 -18.71 -27.08 -11.09
C SER A 44 -19.09 -27.01 -9.60
N SER A 45 -20.14 -26.24 -9.30
CA SER A 45 -21.16 -26.41 -8.24
C SER A 45 -20.74 -26.64 -6.77
N SER A 46 -21.06 -25.69 -5.88
CA SER A 46 -22.24 -25.76 -4.99
C SER A 46 -22.20 -24.67 -3.91
N SER A 47 -23.33 -23.98 -3.76
CA SER A 47 -23.86 -23.30 -2.57
C SER A 47 -22.90 -22.80 -1.49
N SER A 48 -22.71 -21.48 -1.40
CA SER A 48 -22.62 -20.76 -0.12
C SER A 48 -22.80 -19.26 -0.34
N SER A 49 -23.87 -18.72 0.23
CA SER A 49 -24.04 -17.33 0.69
C SER A 49 -23.62 -16.20 -0.26
N ARG A 50 -24.59 -15.71 -1.04
CA ARG A 50 -24.62 -14.31 -1.49
C ARG A 50 -24.81 -13.41 -0.28
N GLU A 51 -23.72 -12.98 0.33
CA GLU A 51 -23.73 -11.90 1.31
C GLU A 51 -23.75 -10.57 0.54
N SER A 52 -24.80 -9.80 0.76
CA SER A 52 -25.10 -8.54 0.06
C SER A 52 -23.99 -7.50 0.26
N LEU A 53 -23.43 -7.03 -0.85
CA LEU A 53 -22.62 -5.82 -0.95
C LEU A 53 -23.51 -4.59 -0.76
N GLU A 54 -23.95 -4.35 0.47
CA GLU A 54 -24.45 -3.04 0.91
C GLU A 54 -23.31 -2.34 1.66
N PRO A 55 -22.98 -1.07 1.34
CA PRO A 55 -21.90 -0.36 1.99
C PRO A 55 -22.29 -0.05 3.44
N ARG A 56 -21.84 -0.89 4.37
CA ARG A 56 -21.92 -0.59 5.80
C ARG A 56 -21.04 0.62 6.09
N LYS A 57 -21.68 1.77 6.26
CA LYS A 57 -21.11 3.12 6.35
C LYS A 57 -20.22 3.39 7.57
N THR A 58 -19.83 2.39 8.36
CA THR A 58 -19.04 2.59 9.57
C THR A 58 -18.23 1.33 9.92
N ASP A 59 -17.30 0.93 9.07
CA ASP A 59 -16.24 0.00 9.47
C ASP A 59 -15.06 0.84 10.00
N LEU A 60 -15.21 1.33 11.24
CA LEU A 60 -14.11 1.84 12.07
C LEU A 60 -13.07 0.73 12.23
N ARG A 61 -11.96 0.79 11.49
CA ARG A 61 -10.93 -0.28 11.56
C ARG A 61 -9.54 0.28 11.85
N PHE A 62 -9.44 0.99 12.97
CA PHE A 62 -8.18 1.27 13.63
C PHE A 62 -7.80 0.11 14.55
N GLY A 63 -7.11 -0.87 13.98
CA GLY A 63 -6.55 -2.00 14.72
C GLY A 63 -5.11 -2.35 14.38
N GLN A 64 -4.61 -2.10 13.17
CA GLN A 64 -3.33 -2.70 12.75
C GLN A 64 -2.38 -1.86 11.87
N ILE A 65 -2.74 -0.63 11.47
CA ILE A 65 -1.84 0.24 10.67
C ILE A 65 -0.70 0.84 11.54
N ALA A 66 -0.70 0.60 12.85
CA ALA A 66 0.43 0.88 13.74
C ALA A 66 1.61 -0.11 13.57
N SER A 67 1.60 -0.98 12.56
CA SER A 67 2.73 -1.88 12.28
C SER A 67 3.82 -1.15 11.49
N THR A 68 4.56 -0.35 12.27
CA THR A 68 5.92 0.15 12.08
C THR A 68 6.11 1.57 11.52
N PRO A 69 6.84 2.45 12.23
CA PRO A 69 7.28 3.73 11.69
C PRO A 69 8.15 3.59 10.43
N PHE A 70 8.69 2.38 10.20
CA PHE A 70 9.46 2.03 9.02
C PHE A 70 8.64 2.08 7.72
N VAL A 71 7.35 1.68 7.73
CA VAL A 71 6.49 1.75 6.53
C VAL A 71 6.23 3.21 6.15
N LEU A 72 5.99 4.06 7.15
CA LEU A 72 5.83 5.50 6.95
C LEU A 72 7.13 6.12 6.40
N PHE A 73 8.27 5.76 6.97
CA PHE A 73 9.57 6.24 6.50
C PHE A 73 9.88 5.77 5.07
N ASP A 74 9.59 4.51 4.75
CA ASP A 74 9.76 3.95 3.40
C ASP A 74 8.87 4.70 2.40
N ALA A 75 7.61 4.95 2.75
CA ALA A 75 6.69 5.75 1.93
C ALA A 75 7.16 7.20 1.74
N ILE A 76 7.71 7.83 2.78
CA ILE A 76 8.32 9.17 2.69
C ILE A 76 9.52 9.14 1.75
N SER A 77 10.40 8.13 1.89
CA SER A 77 11.61 7.98 1.08
C SER A 77 11.30 7.76 -0.41
N LYS A 78 10.22 7.03 -0.71
CA LYS A 78 9.71 6.78 -2.06
C LYS A 78 8.93 7.97 -2.64
N GLY A 79 8.59 8.96 -1.81
CA GLY A 79 7.82 10.13 -2.21
C GLY A 79 6.32 9.88 -2.36
N SER A 80 5.81 8.69 -1.98
CA SER A 80 4.42 8.29 -2.13
C SER A 80 3.45 9.19 -1.34
N LEU A 81 3.91 9.84 -0.26
CA LEU A 81 3.08 10.77 0.53
C LEU A 81 2.95 12.17 -0.08
N LYS A 82 3.88 12.55 -0.98
CA LYS A 82 3.87 13.89 -1.60
C LYS A 82 2.99 13.94 -2.85
N ARG A 83 2.78 12.79 -3.48
CA ARG A 83 1.96 12.66 -4.69
C ARG A 83 0.50 12.47 -4.32
N GLU A 84 -0.38 12.97 -5.18
CA GLU A 84 -1.83 12.71 -5.05
C GLU A 84 -2.19 11.38 -5.70
N GLU A 85 -1.52 11.06 -6.81
CA GLU A 85 -1.71 9.82 -7.58
C GLU A 85 -0.80 8.70 -7.06
N VAL A 86 -1.33 7.47 -7.09
CA VAL A 86 -0.58 6.26 -6.74
C VAL A 86 0.18 5.75 -7.98
N LYS A 87 1.51 5.69 -7.88
CA LYS A 87 2.38 5.18 -8.96
C LYS A 87 2.92 3.80 -8.65
N THR A 88 3.48 3.16 -9.67
CA THR A 88 4.29 1.95 -9.47
C THR A 88 5.45 2.23 -8.51
N ASN A 89 5.79 1.23 -7.72
CA ASN A 89 6.67 1.22 -6.56
C ASN A 89 6.17 1.95 -5.30
N ASP A 90 4.97 2.53 -5.31
CA ASP A 90 4.39 3.10 -4.09
C ASP A 90 3.87 2.02 -3.14
N ILE A 91 3.75 2.42 -1.87
CA ILE A 91 3.18 1.57 -0.81
C ILE A 91 1.68 1.83 -0.76
N ILE A 92 0.91 0.75 -0.90
CA ILE A 92 -0.54 0.76 -0.86
C ILE A 92 -1.05 -0.10 0.31
N ILE A 93 -2.29 0.14 0.72
CA ILE A 93 -2.96 -0.65 1.75
C ILE A 93 -4.07 -1.49 1.13
N ALA A 94 -4.12 -2.77 1.51
CA ALA A 94 -5.18 -3.68 1.09
C ALA A 94 -6.49 -3.36 1.84
N GLY A 95 -7.52 -2.94 1.13
CA GLY A 95 -8.86 -2.70 1.67
C GLY A 95 -9.70 -3.97 1.83
N ASN A 96 -9.39 -5.03 1.08
CA ASN A 96 -10.04 -6.33 1.17
C ASN A 96 -9.03 -7.46 1.42
N GLU A 97 -9.51 -8.61 1.91
CA GLU A 97 -8.69 -9.79 2.20
C GLU A 97 -8.89 -10.87 1.14
N ILE A 98 -7.78 -11.44 0.65
CA ILE A 98 -7.76 -12.59 -0.26
C ILE A 98 -6.72 -13.59 0.27
N PRO A 99 -7.13 -14.50 1.19
CA PRO A 99 -6.20 -15.39 1.88
C PRO A 99 -5.47 -16.36 0.94
N GLN A 100 -6.10 -16.72 -0.19
CA GLN A 100 -5.53 -17.63 -1.17
C GLN A 100 -4.20 -17.12 -1.76
N PHE A 101 -3.99 -15.80 -1.74
CA PHE A 101 -2.77 -15.17 -2.21
C PHE A 101 -1.94 -14.53 -1.09
N ASN A 102 -2.21 -14.86 0.18
CA ASN A 102 -1.60 -14.22 1.35
C ASN A 102 -1.76 -12.68 1.36
N LEU A 103 -2.88 -12.18 0.84
CA LEU A 103 -3.24 -10.77 0.89
C LEU A 103 -4.21 -10.55 2.05
N TYR A 104 -3.70 -9.97 3.13
CA TYR A 104 -4.45 -9.62 4.33
C TYR A 104 -4.90 -8.16 4.32
N ARG A 105 -6.11 -7.91 4.82
CA ARG A 105 -6.71 -6.57 4.95
C ARG A 105 -5.90 -5.71 5.93
N TYR A 106 -5.83 -4.40 5.66
CA TYR A 106 -5.07 -3.40 6.44
C TYR A 106 -3.57 -3.63 6.52
N GLN A 107 -3.02 -4.49 5.67
CA GLN A 107 -1.58 -4.67 5.54
C GLN A 107 -1.05 -3.83 4.37
N SER A 108 0.21 -3.41 4.51
CA SER A 108 0.91 -2.66 3.48
C SER A 108 1.57 -3.58 2.46
N TYR A 109 1.46 -3.19 1.18
CA TYR A 109 2.06 -3.88 0.05
C TYR A 109 2.72 -2.86 -0.88
N VAL A 110 3.80 -3.28 -1.54
CA VAL A 110 4.45 -2.49 -2.59
C VAL A 110 3.78 -2.82 -3.92
N LEU A 111 3.23 -1.80 -4.56
CA LEU A 111 2.69 -1.90 -5.91
C LEU A 111 3.86 -2.05 -6.89
N THR A 112 4.08 -3.23 -7.46
CA THR A 112 5.25 -3.49 -8.31
C THR A 112 4.98 -3.15 -9.77
N ARG A 113 3.77 -3.41 -10.25
CA ARG A 113 3.39 -3.20 -11.65
C ARG A 113 1.88 -3.01 -11.76
N VAL A 114 1.46 -2.12 -12.65
CA VAL A 114 0.07 -1.95 -13.07
C VAL A 114 0.02 -2.24 -14.56
N TYR A 115 -0.96 -3.02 -15.01
CA TYR A 115 -1.14 -3.26 -16.43
C TYR A 115 -2.59 -3.57 -16.78
N TYR A 116 -3.00 -3.17 -17.97
CA TYR A 116 -4.24 -3.61 -18.58
C TYR A 116 -4.00 -4.89 -19.35
N GLN A 117 -4.93 -5.83 -19.24
CA GLN A 117 -4.93 -7.05 -20.04
C GLN A 117 -6.27 -7.18 -20.74
N GLY A 118 -6.20 -7.39 -22.05
CA GLY A 118 -7.37 -7.51 -22.91
C GLY A 118 -7.16 -8.62 -23.93
N MET A 119 -8.23 -8.95 -24.62
CA MET A 119 -8.20 -9.86 -25.76
C MET A 119 -8.33 -9.02 -27.02
N ASP A 120 -7.34 -9.14 -27.91
CA ASP A 120 -7.36 -8.47 -29.20
C ASP A 120 -8.43 -9.12 -30.09
N ALA A 121 -9.37 -8.30 -30.58
CA ALA A 121 -10.48 -8.76 -31.42
C ALA A 121 -10.01 -9.26 -32.80
N LYS A 122 -8.85 -8.81 -33.29
CA LYS A 122 -8.33 -9.16 -34.62
C LYS A 122 -7.49 -10.42 -34.59
N GLU A 123 -6.56 -10.51 -33.63
CA GLU A 123 -5.61 -11.63 -33.55
C GLU A 123 -6.02 -12.72 -32.57
N ASN A 124 -7.08 -12.51 -31.77
CA ASN A 124 -7.53 -13.43 -30.71
C ASN A 124 -6.41 -13.77 -29.70
N LYS A 125 -5.47 -12.84 -29.49
CA LYS A 125 -4.33 -12.97 -28.56
C LYS A 125 -4.54 -12.12 -27.32
N VAL A 126 -3.94 -12.56 -26.21
CA VAL A 126 -3.93 -11.78 -24.96
C VAL A 126 -2.84 -10.72 -25.05
N VAL A 127 -3.25 -9.46 -25.05
CA VAL A 127 -2.35 -8.30 -25.05
C VAL A 127 -2.27 -7.72 -23.65
N ARG A 128 -1.07 -7.24 -23.28
CA ARG A 128 -0.80 -6.57 -22.00
C ARG A 128 -0.20 -5.21 -22.26
N LEU A 129 -0.74 -4.19 -21.61
CA LEU A 129 -0.28 -2.81 -21.68
C LEU A 129 0.10 -2.35 -20.28
N ASP A 130 1.39 -2.06 -20.08
CA ASP A 130 1.90 -1.58 -18.81
C ASP A 130 1.59 -0.10 -18.63
N VAL A 131 1.25 0.25 -17.39
CA VAL A 131 0.92 1.62 -17.00
C VAL A 131 1.64 1.95 -15.69
N ASP A 132 2.08 3.20 -15.56
CA ASP A 132 2.86 3.64 -14.41
C ASP A 132 1.99 4.10 -13.23
N GLU A 133 0.72 4.39 -13.48
CA GLU A 133 -0.23 4.98 -12.53
C GLU A 133 -1.44 4.07 -12.29
N LEU A 134 -1.90 4.05 -11.04
CA LEU A 134 -3.07 3.27 -10.64
C LEU A 134 -4.37 3.88 -11.15
N ASP A 135 -4.47 5.20 -11.24
CA ASP A 135 -5.70 5.90 -11.66
C ASP A 135 -5.70 6.25 -13.15
N ALA A 136 -4.63 5.89 -13.88
CA ALA A 136 -4.53 6.15 -15.30
C ALA A 136 -5.64 5.45 -16.09
N GLU A 137 -6.18 6.18 -17.07
CA GLU A 137 -7.20 5.68 -17.98
C GLU A 137 -6.65 4.59 -18.91
N VAL A 138 -7.57 3.89 -19.57
CA VAL A 138 -7.20 2.89 -20.58
C VAL A 138 -6.42 3.58 -21.69
N PRO A 139 -5.17 3.15 -22.01
CA PRO A 139 -4.38 3.77 -23.06
C PRO A 139 -5.12 3.81 -24.40
N GLU A 140 -4.93 4.86 -25.20
CA GLU A 140 -5.59 5.01 -26.51
C GLU A 140 -5.34 3.80 -27.43
N ILE A 141 -4.14 3.21 -27.32
CA ILE A 141 -3.74 1.98 -28.03
C ILE A 141 -4.72 0.82 -27.74
N ALA A 142 -5.22 0.71 -26.51
CA ALA A 142 -6.22 -0.29 -26.14
C ALA A 142 -7.60 -0.03 -26.76
N ALA A 143 -7.96 1.25 -26.94
CA ALA A 143 -9.19 1.61 -27.65
C ALA A 143 -9.13 1.24 -29.13
N GLU A 144 -7.96 1.40 -29.78
CA GLU A 144 -7.74 1.02 -31.18
C GLU A 144 -7.77 -0.49 -31.44
N ILE A 145 -7.22 -1.28 -30.51
CA ILE A 145 -7.21 -2.75 -30.58
C ILE A 145 -8.65 -3.30 -30.48
N GLY A 146 -9.51 -2.60 -29.73
CA GLY A 146 -10.88 -3.03 -29.46
C GLY A 146 -10.93 -4.24 -28.52
N GLY A 147 -11.96 -4.28 -27.66
CA GLY A 147 -12.15 -5.38 -26.72
C GLY A 147 -12.43 -4.92 -25.29
N LYS A 148 -12.71 -5.88 -24.41
CA LYS A 148 -12.87 -5.63 -22.97
C LYS A 148 -11.50 -5.70 -22.31
N TRP A 149 -11.09 -4.60 -21.68
CA TRP A 149 -9.84 -4.47 -20.96
C TRP A 149 -10.10 -4.53 -19.45
N GLN A 150 -9.26 -5.27 -18.72
CA GLN A 150 -9.33 -5.34 -17.27
C GLN A 150 -7.98 -4.96 -16.66
N LYS A 151 -8.02 -4.18 -15.58
CA LYS A 151 -6.83 -3.71 -14.88
C LYS A 151 -6.34 -4.76 -13.88
N TYR A 152 -5.05 -5.05 -13.96
CA TYR A 152 -4.36 -5.98 -13.09
C TYR A 152 -3.20 -5.29 -12.38
N LEU A 153 -2.96 -5.76 -11.16
CA LEU A 153 -2.04 -5.16 -10.21
C LEU A 153 -1.13 -6.24 -9.67
N ALA A 154 0.18 -6.01 -9.72
CA ALA A 154 1.17 -6.89 -9.13
C ALA A 154 1.63 -6.35 -7.78
N LEU A 155 1.39 -7.11 -6.72
CA LEU A 155 1.62 -6.69 -5.34
C LEU A 155 2.67 -7.55 -4.66
N TYR A 156 3.54 -6.88 -3.92
CA TYR A 156 4.62 -7.54 -3.21
C TYR A 156 4.65 -7.12 -1.74
N SER A 157 4.75 -8.10 -0.85
CA SER A 157 5.10 -7.86 0.55
C SER A 157 6.32 -8.69 0.90
N PRO A 158 7.37 -8.10 1.50
CA PRO A 158 8.56 -8.85 1.90
C PRO A 158 8.26 -9.91 2.97
N ASN A 159 7.17 -9.76 3.72
CA ASN A 159 6.78 -10.67 4.79
C ASN A 159 6.03 -11.90 4.24
N TYR A 160 5.13 -11.69 3.28
CA TYR A 160 4.23 -12.74 2.78
C TYR A 160 4.70 -13.35 1.44
N HIS A 161 5.41 -12.58 0.61
CA HIS A 161 5.75 -12.94 -0.76
C HIS A 161 7.24 -13.25 -0.97
N LYS A 162 8.00 -13.46 0.11
CA LYS A 162 9.45 -13.75 0.03
C LYS A 162 9.76 -15.02 -0.76
N ALA A 163 8.94 -16.07 -0.58
CA ALA A 163 9.10 -17.35 -1.28
C ALA A 163 8.25 -17.44 -2.57
N SER A 164 7.06 -16.83 -2.58
CA SER A 164 6.10 -16.95 -3.70
C SER A 164 6.33 -15.95 -4.82
N GLY A 165 7.00 -14.82 -4.56
CA GLY A 165 7.09 -13.71 -5.50
C GLY A 165 5.81 -12.86 -5.57
N PRO A 166 5.78 -11.82 -6.41
CA PRO A 166 4.66 -10.88 -6.49
C PRO A 166 3.38 -11.55 -6.97
N VAL A 167 2.26 -11.17 -6.35
CA VAL A 167 0.92 -11.69 -6.62
C VAL A 167 0.21 -10.76 -7.58
N VAL A 168 -0.51 -11.34 -8.55
CA VAL A 168 -1.35 -10.57 -9.49
C VAL A 168 -2.80 -10.65 -9.06
N VAL A 169 -3.46 -9.50 -8.94
CA VAL A 169 -4.87 -9.37 -8.56
C VAL A 169 -5.55 -8.32 -9.44
N THR A 170 -6.88 -8.39 -9.53
CA THR A 170 -7.69 -7.34 -10.16
C THR A 170 -7.95 -6.21 -9.17
N GLU A 171 -8.14 -5.01 -9.69
CA GLU A 171 -8.48 -3.83 -8.89
C GLU A 171 -9.85 -3.97 -8.18
N GLU A 172 -10.79 -4.65 -8.83
CA GLU A 172 -12.13 -4.89 -8.26
C GLU A 172 -12.10 -5.82 -7.04
N GLU A 173 -11.29 -6.88 -7.09
CA GLU A 173 -11.12 -7.80 -5.97
C GLU A 173 -10.36 -7.14 -4.82
N MET A 174 -9.32 -6.40 -5.18
CA MET A 174 -8.37 -5.81 -4.26
C MET A 174 -8.65 -4.31 -4.18
N ARG A 175 -9.66 -3.93 -3.40
CA ARG A 175 -9.95 -2.52 -3.11
C ARG A 175 -8.70 -1.88 -2.53
N ILE A 176 -8.07 -0.97 -3.27
CA ILE A 176 -6.88 -0.27 -2.82
C ILE A 176 -7.29 0.96 -2.01
N VAL A 177 -6.55 1.21 -0.93
CA VAL A 177 -6.61 2.48 -0.20
C VAL A 177 -5.24 3.14 -0.24
N SER A 178 -5.23 4.44 -0.53
CA SER A 178 -4.00 5.23 -0.54
C SER A 178 -3.47 5.39 0.88
N LEU A 179 -2.15 5.26 1.04
CA LEU A 179 -1.52 5.38 2.36
C LEU A 179 -1.71 6.80 2.94
N LYS A 180 -1.76 7.82 2.09
CA LYS A 180 -2.00 9.22 2.46
C LYS A 180 -3.36 9.40 3.12
N GLU A 181 -4.42 8.85 2.54
CA GLU A 181 -5.77 8.91 3.13
C GLU A 181 -5.84 8.20 4.47
N GLU A 182 -5.22 7.03 4.60
CA GLU A 182 -5.17 6.29 5.85
C GLU A 182 -4.44 7.07 6.95
N ILE A 183 -3.32 7.72 6.62
CA ILE A 183 -2.58 8.58 7.56
C ILE A 183 -3.41 9.79 7.96
N LEU A 184 -4.07 10.46 7.00
CA LEU A 184 -4.91 11.62 7.30
C LEU A 184 -6.08 11.23 8.19
N SER A 185 -6.76 10.13 7.88
CA SER A 185 -7.84 9.56 8.70
C SER A 185 -7.35 9.23 10.12
N SER A 186 -6.19 8.59 10.23
CA SER A 186 -5.54 8.29 11.52
C SER A 186 -5.23 9.55 12.32
N THR A 187 -4.70 10.57 11.64
CA THR A 187 -4.28 11.83 12.25
C THR A 187 -5.46 12.62 12.77
N VAL A 188 -6.53 12.72 11.97
CA VAL A 188 -7.78 13.39 12.36
C VAL A 188 -8.37 12.72 13.60
N LEU A 189 -8.35 11.39 13.65
CA LEU A 189 -8.83 10.64 14.81
C LEU A 189 -7.95 10.84 16.05
N ALA A 190 -6.63 10.99 15.87
CA ALA A 190 -5.68 11.18 16.98
C ALA A 190 -5.67 12.60 17.56
N MET A 191 -6.16 13.61 16.82
CA MET A 191 -6.10 15.02 17.23
C MET A 191 -6.70 15.31 18.62
N PRO A 192 -7.87 14.77 19.01
CA PRO A 192 -8.41 14.99 20.36
C PRO A 192 -7.48 14.50 21.46
N GLY A 193 -6.86 13.32 21.29
CA GLY A 193 -5.89 12.79 22.25
C GLY A 193 -4.62 13.64 22.35
N LEU A 194 -4.11 14.09 21.19
CA LEU A 194 -2.95 14.99 21.13
C LEU A 194 -3.23 16.35 21.79
N PHE A 195 -4.45 16.87 21.65
CA PHE A 195 -4.87 18.10 22.34
C PHE A 195 -4.78 17.95 23.86
N TRP A 196 -5.29 16.84 24.42
CA TRP A 196 -5.22 16.58 25.86
C TRP A 196 -3.79 16.39 26.37
N LEU A 197 -2.95 15.70 25.59
CA LEU A 197 -1.52 15.56 25.91
C LEU A 197 -0.81 16.91 25.93
N TRP A 198 -1.09 17.78 24.95
CA TRP A 198 -0.54 19.12 24.89
C TRP A 198 -0.99 19.97 26.10
N LEU A 199 -2.27 19.89 26.47
CA LEU A 199 -2.81 20.60 27.63
C LEU A 199 -2.15 20.13 28.94
N ALA A 200 -2.03 18.81 29.14
CA ALA A 200 -1.36 18.23 30.30
C ALA A 200 0.12 18.64 30.38
N TYR A 201 0.82 18.66 29.24
CA TYR A 201 2.19 19.14 29.16
C TYR A 201 2.33 20.62 29.55
N LYS A 202 1.38 21.47 29.14
CA LYS A 202 1.35 22.88 29.56
C LYS A 202 1.17 22.99 31.07
N PHE A 203 0.24 22.26 31.68
CA PHE A 203 0.08 22.27 33.14
C PHE A 203 1.33 21.79 33.88
N TRP A 204 1.99 20.75 33.39
CA TRP A 204 3.24 20.27 33.99
C TRP A 204 4.35 21.32 33.95
N LEU A 205 4.48 22.06 32.83
CA LEU A 205 5.45 23.16 32.72
C LEU A 205 5.14 24.35 33.64
N TYR A 206 3.87 24.65 33.91
CA TYR A 206 3.48 25.72 34.82
C TYR A 206 3.65 25.34 36.31
N GLY A 207 3.61 24.05 36.63
CA GLY A 207 3.82 23.55 38.00
C GLY A 207 5.29 23.45 38.42
N GLN A 208 6.24 23.74 37.52
CA GLN A 208 7.68 23.84 37.81
C GLN A 208 8.11 25.30 37.99
#